data_AF-A0A2G8PGS3-F1
#
_entry.id   AF-A0A2G8PGS3-F1
#
_cell.length_a   1.000
_cell.length_b   1.000
_cell.length_c   1.000
_cell.angle_alpha   90.00
_cell.angle_beta   90.00
_cell.angle_gamma   90.00
#
_symmetry.space_group_name_H-M   'P 1'
#
loop_
_entity.id
_entity.type
_entity.pdbx_description
1 polymer ?
#
loop_
_entity_poly.entity_id
_entity_poly.type
_entity_poly.pdbx_seq_one_letter_code
_entity_poly.pdbx_strand_id
1 'polypeptide(L)'
;MQLTYRGIAHDFVPSAPATCQRQEVPTRYRGLAWSWPAQSAVVSLPQFSALRYRGLVLNPAAKAASRVPAAISPRKDFITLVEETHRQNLLRRLQERIRAAQARGDEHLLRQLEQERQLLA
;
A
#
# COMPACT_ATOMS: atom_id res chain seq x y z
N MET A 1 18.39 -31.76 -12.25
CA MET A 1 17.77 -32.07 -10.94
C MET A 1 16.32 -31.62 -10.99
N GLN A 2 15.37 -32.51 -10.71
CA GLN A 2 13.95 -32.13 -10.61
C GLN A 2 13.68 -31.61 -9.20
N LEU A 3 12.91 -30.51 -9.08
CA LEU A 3 12.53 -29.97 -7.78
C LEU A 3 11.23 -30.62 -7.33
N THR A 4 11.19 -31.17 -6.12
CA THR A 4 9.98 -31.77 -5.56
C THR A 4 9.43 -30.91 -4.42
N TYR A 5 8.19 -30.42 -4.55
CA TYR A 5 7.50 -29.70 -3.47
C TYR A 5 6.12 -30.34 -3.23
N ARG A 6 5.84 -30.69 -1.96
CA ARG A 6 4.60 -31.39 -1.54
C ARG A 6 4.28 -32.65 -2.38
N GLY A 7 5.30 -33.41 -2.75
CA GLY A 7 5.14 -34.66 -3.51
C GLY A 7 4.88 -34.47 -5.02
N ILE A 8 4.90 -33.25 -5.52
CA ILE A 8 4.75 -32.95 -6.95
C ILE A 8 6.12 -32.61 -7.52
N ALA A 9 6.47 -33.27 -8.64
CA ALA A 9 7.69 -32.99 -9.39
C ALA A 9 7.48 -31.74 -10.26
N HIS A 10 8.43 -30.82 -10.19
CA HIS A 10 8.50 -29.63 -11.01
C HIS A 10 9.75 -29.66 -11.87
N ASP A 11 9.56 -29.38 -13.15
CA ASP A 11 10.66 -29.20 -14.09
C ASP A 11 11.38 -27.90 -13.76
N PHE A 12 12.64 -28.02 -13.37
CA PHE A 12 13.51 -26.88 -13.16
C PHE A 12 14.01 -26.39 -14.52
N VAL A 13 13.45 -25.29 -15.00
CA VAL A 13 13.99 -24.54 -16.13
C VAL A 13 14.92 -23.47 -15.55
N PRO A 14 16.24 -23.59 -15.70
CA PRO A 14 17.15 -22.55 -15.24
C PRO A 14 16.88 -21.28 -16.04
N SER A 15 16.36 -20.24 -15.39
CA SER A 15 16.34 -18.92 -16.00
C SER A 15 17.74 -18.33 -15.95
N ALA A 16 18.25 -17.86 -17.08
CA ALA A 16 19.46 -17.08 -17.10
C ALA A 16 19.28 -15.87 -16.15
N PRO A 17 20.24 -15.58 -15.25
CA PRO A 17 20.12 -14.42 -14.39
C PRO A 17 20.01 -13.17 -15.27
N ALA A 18 18.96 -12.39 -15.06
CA ALA A 18 18.79 -11.15 -15.80
C ALA A 18 19.98 -10.22 -15.50
N THR A 19 20.73 -9.84 -16.53
CA THR A 19 21.79 -8.84 -16.39
C THR A 19 21.14 -7.51 -16.02
N CYS A 20 21.30 -7.10 -14.77
CA CYS A 20 20.92 -5.76 -14.31
C CYS A 20 21.97 -4.77 -14.78
N GLN A 21 21.66 -3.95 -15.79
CA GLN A 21 22.49 -2.79 -16.10
C GLN A 21 21.95 -1.57 -15.36
N ARG A 22 22.88 -0.70 -14.96
CA ARG A 22 22.53 0.54 -14.27
C ARG A 22 21.99 1.51 -15.31
N GLN A 23 20.71 1.87 -15.21
CA GLN A 23 20.13 2.86 -16.12
C GLN A 23 20.62 4.25 -15.70
N GLU A 24 21.31 4.92 -16.62
CA GLU A 24 21.68 6.31 -16.44
C GLU A 24 20.45 7.17 -16.68
N VAL A 25 19.93 7.76 -15.60
CA VAL A 25 18.85 8.75 -15.68
C VAL A 25 19.53 10.11 -15.85
N PRO A 26 19.08 10.98 -16.77
CA PRO A 26 19.69 12.29 -17.00
C PRO A 26 19.41 13.30 -15.86
N THR A 27 19.15 12.83 -14.64
CA THR A 27 18.89 13.65 -13.47
C THR A 27 20.06 13.57 -12.49
N ARG A 28 20.41 14.72 -11.92
CA ARG A 28 21.44 14.83 -10.88
C ARG A 28 20.77 15.21 -9.56
N TYR A 29 21.01 14.45 -8.51
CA TYR A 29 20.56 14.79 -7.16
C TYR A 29 21.78 15.20 -6.33
N ARG A 30 21.76 16.42 -5.78
CA ARG A 30 22.90 17.00 -5.02
C ARG A 30 24.24 16.93 -5.76
N GLY A 31 24.22 17.17 -7.07
CA GLY A 31 25.42 17.15 -7.92
C GLY A 31 25.91 15.77 -8.34
N LEU A 32 25.36 14.68 -7.80
CA LEU A 32 25.69 13.31 -8.18
C LEU A 32 24.72 12.78 -9.24
N ALA A 33 25.26 12.07 -10.23
CA ALA A 33 24.46 11.38 -11.24
C ALA A 33 23.60 10.31 -10.57
N TRP A 34 22.28 10.44 -10.70
CA TRP A 34 21.33 9.50 -10.11
C TRP A 34 21.10 8.33 -11.06
N SER A 35 21.17 7.12 -10.54
CA SER A 35 20.90 5.92 -11.34
C SER A 35 20.43 4.75 -10.48
N TRP A 36 19.42 4.04 -10.99
CA TRP A 36 18.86 2.84 -10.38
C TRP A 36 19.25 1.59 -11.18
N PRO A 37 19.29 0.41 -10.55
CA PRO A 37 19.39 -0.85 -11.28
C PRO A 37 18.11 -1.04 -12.09
N ALA A 38 18.25 -1.30 -13.38
CA ALA A 38 17.14 -1.69 -14.24
C ALA A 38 17.49 -2.98 -14.98
N GLN A 39 16.49 -3.81 -15.22
CA GLN A 39 16.67 -5.03 -15.99
C GLN A 39 16.62 -4.66 -17.47
N SER A 40 17.70 -4.94 -18.21
CA SER A 40 17.83 -4.56 -19.62
C SER A 40 17.03 -5.46 -20.55
N ALA A 41 16.76 -6.69 -20.13
CA ALA A 41 15.98 -7.65 -20.89
C ALA A 41 14.57 -7.75 -20.33
N VAL A 42 13.57 -7.64 -21.20
CA VAL A 42 12.21 -8.09 -20.89
C VAL A 42 12.30 -9.58 -20.62
N VAL A 43 12.35 -9.97 -19.34
CA VAL A 43 12.19 -11.37 -18.97
C VAL A 43 10.80 -11.77 -19.44
N SER A 44 10.72 -12.54 -20.52
CA SER A 44 9.45 -13.15 -20.92
C SER A 44 9.08 -14.15 -19.83
N LEU A 45 8.29 -13.69 -18.87
CA LEU A 45 7.68 -14.57 -17.90
C LEU A 45 6.86 -15.57 -18.70
N PRO A 46 7.03 -16.89 -18.47
CA PRO A 46 6.20 -17.87 -19.15
C PRO A 46 4.75 -17.48 -18.90
N GLN A 47 4.02 -17.23 -19.98
CA GLN A 47 2.64 -16.79 -19.94
C GLN A 47 1.81 -17.91 -19.33
N PHE A 48 1.63 -17.82 -18.01
CA PHE A 48 0.68 -18.59 -17.21
C PHE A 48 0.74 -20.10 -17.43
N SER A 49 1.54 -20.80 -16.61
CA SER A 49 1.21 -22.19 -16.28
C SER A 49 -0.20 -22.23 -15.69
N ALA A 50 -1.07 -23.10 -16.20
CA ALA A 50 -2.43 -23.29 -15.71
C ALA A 50 -2.45 -23.40 -14.17
N LEU A 51 -2.92 -22.35 -13.51
CA LEU A 51 -2.88 -22.26 -12.05
C LEU A 51 -3.84 -23.31 -11.50
N ARG A 52 -3.35 -24.24 -10.66
CA ARG A 52 -4.18 -25.26 -10.02
C ARG A 52 -4.27 -24.99 -8.53
N TYR A 53 -5.49 -24.92 -8.00
CA TYR A 53 -5.75 -24.85 -6.55
C TYR A 53 -6.64 -26.02 -6.15
N ARG A 54 -6.15 -26.89 -5.25
CA ARG A 54 -6.86 -28.10 -4.78
C ARG A 54 -7.45 -28.95 -5.92
N GLY A 55 -6.69 -29.15 -7.00
CA GLY A 55 -7.11 -29.96 -8.15
C GLY A 55 -8.00 -29.24 -9.18
N LEU A 56 -8.46 -28.02 -8.90
CA LEU A 56 -9.24 -27.22 -9.85
C LEU A 56 -8.32 -26.32 -10.68
N VAL A 57 -8.52 -26.30 -12.00
CA VAL A 57 -7.81 -25.42 -12.94
C VAL A 57 -8.46 -24.03 -12.89
N LEU A 58 -7.70 -23.04 -12.48
CA LEU A 58 -8.08 -21.63 -12.48
C LEU A 58 -7.74 -21.04 -13.84
N ASN A 59 -8.77 -20.78 -14.66
CA ASN A 59 -8.61 -20.09 -15.94
C ASN A 59 -8.66 -18.57 -15.71
N PRO A 60 -7.53 -17.84 -15.85
CA PRO A 60 -7.51 -16.40 -15.61
C PRO A 60 -8.30 -15.60 -16.67
N ALA A 61 -8.56 -16.19 -17.85
CA ALA A 61 -9.34 -15.56 -18.92
C ALA A 61 -10.84 -15.41 -18.61
N ALA A 62 -11.38 -16.16 -17.63
CA ALA A 62 -12.79 -16.10 -17.28
C ALA A 62 -13.17 -14.86 -16.43
N LYS A 63 -12.19 -14.04 -16.04
CA LYS A 63 -12.41 -12.87 -15.18
C LYS A 63 -13.08 -11.68 -15.89
N ALA A 64 -13.37 -11.77 -17.19
CA ALA A 64 -14.07 -10.73 -17.95
C ALA A 64 -15.62 -10.85 -17.93
N ALA A 65 -16.19 -11.98 -17.48
CA ALA A 65 -17.64 -12.21 -17.60
C ALA A 65 -18.38 -12.48 -16.27
N SER A 66 -17.68 -12.52 -15.14
CA SER A 66 -18.35 -12.63 -13.84
C SER A 66 -18.59 -11.23 -13.26
N ARG A 67 -19.72 -10.64 -13.64
CA ARG A 67 -20.34 -9.54 -12.88
C ARG A 67 -20.88 -10.14 -11.59
N VAL A 68 -19.97 -10.47 -10.66
CA VAL A 68 -20.33 -10.80 -9.28
C VAL A 68 -21.14 -9.61 -8.78
N PRO A 69 -22.35 -9.81 -8.20
CA PRO A 69 -23.05 -8.70 -7.56
C PRO A 69 -22.08 -8.11 -6.55
N ALA A 70 -21.85 -6.80 -6.62
CA ALA A 70 -20.90 -6.10 -5.77
C ALA A 70 -21.20 -6.46 -4.32
N ALA A 71 -20.43 -7.41 -3.76
CA ALA A 71 -20.50 -7.74 -2.35
C ALA A 71 -20.20 -6.43 -1.64
N ILE A 72 -21.16 -5.99 -0.81
CA ILE A 72 -21.08 -4.76 -0.02
C ILE A 72 -19.76 -4.84 0.74
N SER A 73 -18.76 -4.12 0.25
CA SER A 73 -17.40 -4.23 0.78
C SER A 73 -17.39 -3.48 2.10
N PRO A 74 -17.12 -4.15 3.25
CA PRO A 74 -17.08 -3.52 4.57
C PRO A 74 -15.96 -2.48 4.70
N ARG A 75 -15.18 -2.29 3.64
CA ARG A 75 -14.12 -1.30 3.55
C ARG A 75 -14.63 0.12 3.72
N LYS A 76 -15.83 0.44 3.22
CA LYS A 76 -16.40 1.79 3.39
C LYS A 76 -16.72 2.05 4.86
N ASP A 77 -17.42 1.12 5.50
CA ASP A 77 -17.79 1.22 6.92
C ASP A 77 -16.56 1.25 7.84
N PHE A 78 -15.51 0.51 7.47
CA PHE A 78 -14.23 0.59 8.19
C PHE A 78 -13.55 1.95 8.02
N ILE A 79 -13.54 2.52 6.81
CA ILE A 79 -12.95 3.85 6.57
C ILE A 79 -13.72 4.91 7.36
N THR A 80 -15.05 4.89 7.35
CA THR A 80 -15.86 5.85 8.12
C THR A 80 -15.60 5.71 9.62
N LEU A 81 -15.49 4.48 10.14
CA LEU A 81 -15.14 4.24 11.54
C LEU A 81 -13.75 4.79 11.91
N VAL A 82 -12.77 4.64 11.02
CA VAL A 82 -11.42 5.20 11.21
C VAL A 82 -11.47 6.74 11.22
N GLU A 83 -12.23 7.35 10.32
CA GLU A 83 -12.41 8.81 10.27
C GLU A 83 -13.09 9.34 11.55
N GLU A 84 -14.14 8.67 12.02
CA GLU A 84 -14.87 9.02 13.24
C GLU A 84 -13.97 8.92 14.47
N THR A 85 -13.26 7.81 14.63
CA THR A 85 -12.33 7.60 15.76
C THR A 85 -11.17 8.59 15.72
N HIS A 86 -10.67 8.94 14.54
CA HIS A 86 -9.65 9.97 14.39
C HIS A 86 -10.18 11.35 14.82
N ARG A 87 -11.37 11.74 14.34
CA ARG A 87 -12.04 13.01 14.72
C ARG A 87 -12.25 13.09 16.24
N GLN A 88 -12.76 12.03 16.87
CA GLN A 88 -12.95 11.98 18.32
C GLN A 88 -11.64 12.16 19.09
N ASN A 89 -10.55 11.53 18.63
CA ASN A 89 -9.24 11.67 19.27
C ASN A 89 -8.67 13.08 19.15
N LEU A 90 -8.83 13.73 17.99
CA LEU A 90 -8.41 15.12 17.80
C LEU A 90 -9.18 16.06 18.75
N LEU A 91 -10.50 15.92 18.83
CA LEU A 91 -11.33 16.74 19.73
C LEU A 91 -10.96 16.53 21.21
N ARG A 92 -10.75 15.28 21.63
CA ARG A 92 -10.33 14.97 23.01
C ARG A 92 -9.01 15.64 23.35
N ARG A 93 -7.99 15.50 22.49
CA ARG A 93 -6.67 16.12 22.72
C ARG A 93 -6.75 17.65 22.73
N LEU A 94 -7.57 18.24 21.86
CA LEU A 94 -7.76 19.68 21.82
C LEU A 94 -8.41 20.17 23.12
N GLN A 95 -9.43 19.46 23.63
CA GLN A 95 -10.07 19.78 24.91
C GLN A 95 -9.10 19.69 26.10
N GLU A 96 -8.26 18.66 26.13
CA GLU A 96 -7.21 18.50 27.16
C GLU A 96 -6.22 19.67 27.13
N ARG A 97 -5.78 20.09 25.93
CA ARG A 97 -4.87 21.24 25.76
C ARG A 97 -5.53 22.55 26.18
N ILE A 98 -6.82 22.75 25.89
CA ILE A 98 -7.56 23.93 26.36
C ILE A 98 -7.61 23.95 27.89
N ARG A 99 -7.97 22.84 28.53
CA ARG A 99 -7.99 22.74 30.00
C ARG A 99 -6.62 23.01 30.62
N ALA A 100 -5.56 22.46 30.03
CA ALA A 100 -4.20 22.70 30.49
C ALA A 100 -3.78 24.17 30.32
N ALA A 101 -4.13 24.81 29.20
CA ALA A 101 -3.86 26.23 28.97
C ALA A 101 -4.66 27.14 29.92
N GLN A 102 -5.92 26.81 30.21
CA GLN A 102 -6.74 27.50 31.21
C GLN A 102 -6.13 27.41 32.61
N ALA A 103 -5.67 26.22 33.02
CA ALA A 103 -5.03 26.02 34.31
C ALA A 103 -3.71 26.80 34.45
N ARG A 104 -3.03 27.05 33.34
CA ARG A 104 -1.79 27.84 33.29
C ARG A 104 -2.04 29.36 33.17
N GLY A 105 -3.21 29.76 32.69
CA GLY A 105 -3.52 31.18 32.39
C GLY A 105 -2.90 31.67 31.08
N ASP A 106 -2.58 30.77 30.14
CA ASP A 106 -1.92 31.11 28.87
C ASP A 106 -2.93 31.61 27.83
N GLU A 107 -3.30 32.88 27.90
CA GLU A 107 -4.30 33.54 27.01
C GLU A 107 -3.97 33.44 25.52
N HIS A 108 -2.68 33.55 25.16
CA HIS A 108 -2.25 33.45 23.76
C HIS A 108 -2.49 32.04 23.20
N LEU A 109 -2.18 31.02 23.99
CA LEU A 109 -2.37 29.63 23.61
C LEU A 109 -3.86 29.27 23.51
N LEU A 110 -4.70 29.83 24.39
CA LEU A 110 -6.14 29.65 24.31
C LEU A 110 -6.73 30.16 23.00
N ARG A 111 -6.35 31.38 22.58
CA ARG A 111 -6.80 31.95 21.31
C ARG A 111 -6.43 31.08 20.10
N GLN A 112 -5.21 30.53 20.10
CA GLN A 112 -4.76 29.62 19.05
C GLN A 112 -5.58 28.32 19.04
N LEU A 113 -5.83 27.73 20.21
CA LEU A 113 -6.62 26.49 20.33
C LEU A 113 -8.10 26.70 19.97
N GLU A 114 -8.66 27.88 20.23
CA GLU A 114 -10.01 28.24 19.79
C GLU A 114 -10.12 28.36 18.27
N GLN A 115 -9.10 28.93 17.61
CA GLN A 115 -9.03 28.96 16.15
C GLN A 115 -8.89 27.54 15.58
N GLU A 116 -8.02 26.70 16.15
CA GLU A 116 -7.92 25.28 15.77
C GLU A 116 -9.27 24.55 15.93
N ARG A 117 -10.03 24.87 16.99
CA ARG A 117 -11.37 24.30 17.20
C ARG A 117 -12.35 24.71 16.11
N GLN A 118 -12.31 25.97 15.67
CA GLN A 118 -13.19 26.47 14.61
C GLN A 118 -12.87 25.82 13.26
N LEU A 119 -11.60 25.51 12.97
CA LEU A 119 -11.19 24.85 11.73
C LEU A 119 -11.57 23.36 11.68
N LEU A 120 -11.70 22.72 12.83
CA LEU A 120 -12.05 21.30 12.94
C LEU A 120 -13.57 21.03 13.08
N ALA A 121 -14.36 22.07 13.35
CA ALA A 121 -15.82 21.99 13.51
C ALA A 121 -16.48 21.67 12.16
#